data_AF-A0A1E5MF65-F1
#
_entry.id   AF-A0A1E5MF65-F1
#
_cell.length_a   1.000
_cell.length_b   1.000
_cell.length_c   1.000
_cell.angle_alpha   90.00
_cell.angle_beta   90.00
_cell.angle_gamma   90.00
#
_symmetry.space_group_name_H-M   'P 1'
#
loop_
_entity.id
_entity.type
_entity.pdbx_description
1 polymer ?
#
loop_
_entity_poly.entity_id
_entity_poly.type
_entity_poly.pdbx_seq_one_letter_code
_entity_poly.pdbx_strand_id
1 'polypeptide(L)'
;MLTVYDPDAPTGSGFWHWSLTDLPASATSLPQGAGTDDALLPAEALRRRNEFGTDTFLGAAPPAGHGPHRYFFTLSALDVPVLEAPADATPAVVGFVLREHLLGRAQLVGTQETPAS
;
A
#
# COMPACT_ATOMS: atom_id res chain seq x y z
N MET A 1 0.14 0.18 9.54
CA MET A 1 -0.43 0.14 8.17
C MET A 1 0.68 0.24 7.15
N LEU A 2 0.63 -0.55 6.08
CA LEU A 2 1.54 -0.47 4.93
C LEU A 2 0.74 -0.10 3.68
N THR A 3 1.22 0.87 2.91
CA THR A 3 0.69 1.19 1.57
C THR A 3 1.78 1.20 0.54
N VAL A 4 1.42 0.88 -0.70
CA VAL A 4 2.27 1.05 -1.87
C VAL A 4 1.56 1.95 -2.86
N TYR A 5 2.17 3.09 -3.21
CA TYR A 5 1.55 4.12 -4.04
C TYR A 5 2.51 4.60 -5.12
N ASP A 6 2.01 4.73 -6.33
CA ASP A 6 2.67 5.32 -7.49
C ASP A 6 2.05 6.70 -7.79
N PRO A 7 2.71 7.82 -7.42
CA PRO A 7 2.23 9.15 -7.74
C PRO A 7 2.41 9.52 -9.23
N ASP A 8 3.22 8.77 -9.97
CA ASP A 8 3.60 9.08 -11.34
C ASP A 8 2.65 8.41 -12.36
N ALA A 9 1.78 7.51 -11.91
CA ALA A 9 0.70 6.93 -12.71
C ALA A 9 -0.22 8.03 -13.30
N PRO A 10 -0.43 8.07 -14.63
CA PRO A 10 -1.11 9.16 -15.33
C PRO A 10 -2.65 9.05 -15.23
N THR A 11 -3.18 8.99 -14.02
CA THR A 11 -4.61 8.83 -13.71
C THR A 11 -5.25 10.09 -13.14
N GLY A 12 -4.44 11.10 -12.78
CA GLY A 12 -4.85 12.28 -12.02
C GLY A 12 -4.86 12.09 -10.50
N SER A 13 -4.78 10.85 -10.01
CA SER A 13 -4.77 10.50 -8.58
C SER A 13 -3.68 9.49 -8.21
N GLY A 14 -2.71 9.26 -9.09
CA GLY A 14 -1.74 8.17 -8.98
C GLY A 14 -2.41 6.79 -8.98
N PHE A 15 -1.72 5.80 -8.41
CA PHE A 15 -2.19 4.42 -8.34
C PHE A 15 -1.79 3.77 -7.02
N TRP A 16 -2.73 3.26 -6.22
CA TRP A 16 -2.39 2.45 -5.06
C TRP A 16 -2.22 1.00 -5.51
N HIS A 17 -1.01 0.49 -5.32
CA HIS A 17 -0.65 -0.88 -5.64
C HIS A 17 -1.04 -1.86 -4.55
N TRP A 18 -1.12 -1.39 -3.31
CA TRP A 18 -1.48 -2.22 -2.15
C TRP A 18 -1.79 -1.37 -0.91
N SER A 19 -2.65 -1.89 -0.04
CA SER A 19 -2.93 -1.32 1.28
C SER A 19 -3.25 -2.43 2.28
N LEU A 20 -2.59 -2.39 3.44
CA LEU A 20 -2.71 -3.37 4.52
C LEU A 20 -2.84 -2.65 5.86
N THR A 21 -3.98 -2.84 6.54
CA THR A 21 -4.24 -2.29 7.89
C THR A 21 -4.03 -3.34 8.97
N ASP A 22 -4.05 -2.89 10.23
CA ASP A 22 -4.16 -3.77 11.40
C ASP A 22 -3.01 -4.78 11.57
N LEU A 23 -1.86 -4.47 10.96
CA LEU A 23 -0.59 -5.15 11.25
C LEU A 23 -0.30 -5.05 12.76
N PRO A 24 -0.07 -6.18 13.45
CA PRO A 24 0.21 -6.15 14.88
C PRO A 24 1.54 -5.45 15.14
N ALA A 25 1.65 -4.72 16.26
CA ALA A 25 2.85 -3.97 16.61
C ALA A 25 4.11 -4.86 16.80
N SER A 26 3.92 -6.16 17.01
CA SER A 26 4.99 -7.16 17.09
C SER A 26 5.55 -7.56 15.71
N ALA A 27 4.85 -7.28 14.61
CA ALA A 27 5.33 -7.59 13.27
C ALA A 27 6.44 -6.61 12.84
N THR A 28 7.66 -7.12 12.70
CA THR A 28 8.83 -6.33 12.28
C THR A 28 9.24 -6.60 10.83
N SER A 29 8.59 -7.54 10.16
CA SER A 29 8.86 -7.88 8.75
C SER A 29 7.63 -8.48 8.09
N LEU A 30 7.63 -8.46 6.75
CA LEU A 30 6.71 -9.22 5.92
C LEU A 30 7.54 -10.08 4.96
N PRO A 31 7.24 -11.39 4.81
CA PRO A 31 7.89 -12.21 3.81
C PRO A 31 7.64 -11.70 2.40
N GLN A 32 8.60 -11.95 1.50
CA GLN A 32 8.35 -11.76 0.07
C GLN A 32 7.13 -12.60 -0.35
N GLY A 33 6.20 -11.99 -1.10
CA GLY A 33 4.96 -12.65 -1.54
C GLY A 33 3.76 -12.47 -0.59
N ALA A 34 3.93 -11.88 0.60
CA ALA A 34 2.83 -11.67 1.55
C ALA A 34 1.67 -10.81 1.03
N GLY A 35 1.92 -10.02 -0.03
CA GLY A 35 0.87 -9.25 -0.70
C GLY A 35 -0.08 -10.07 -1.58
N THR A 36 0.22 -11.34 -1.84
CA THR A 36 -0.62 -12.22 -2.67
C THR A 36 -1.01 -13.52 -1.96
N ASP A 37 -0.27 -13.93 -0.94
CA ASP A 37 -0.52 -15.16 -0.16
C ASP A 37 -0.92 -14.83 1.28
N ASP A 38 -2.14 -15.19 1.67
CA ASP A 38 -2.68 -14.94 3.02
C ASP A 38 -1.95 -15.72 4.11
N ALA A 39 -1.40 -16.90 3.76
CA ALA A 39 -0.66 -17.73 4.72
C ALA A 39 0.64 -17.06 5.22
N LEU A 40 1.08 -16.00 4.54
CA LEU A 40 2.27 -15.23 4.88
C LEU A 40 1.97 -13.94 5.66
N LEU A 41 0.70 -13.62 5.90
CA LEU A 41 0.29 -12.44 6.67
C LEU A 41 0.02 -12.79 8.14
N PRO A 42 0.28 -11.86 9.08
CA PRO A 42 -0.28 -11.96 10.42
C PRO A 42 -1.80 -12.08 10.37
N ALA A 43 -2.39 -12.88 11.26
CA ALA A 43 -3.82 -13.19 11.24
C ALA A 43 -4.71 -11.95 11.43
N GLU A 44 -4.20 -10.93 12.13
CA GLU A 44 -4.88 -9.67 12.39
C GLU A 44 -4.80 -8.69 11.21
N ALA A 45 -3.85 -8.89 10.29
CA ALA A 45 -3.61 -7.96 9.20
C ALA A 45 -4.74 -8.04 8.17
N LEU A 46 -5.28 -6.88 7.80
CA LEU A 46 -6.43 -6.79 6.90
C LEU A 46 -6.03 -6.13 5.58
N ARG A 47 -6.17 -6.88 4.48
CA ARG A 47 -6.00 -6.35 3.13
C ARG A 47 -7.16 -5.41 2.81
N ARG A 48 -6.86 -4.29 2.17
CA ARG A 48 -7.85 -3.33 1.68
C ARG A 48 -7.81 -3.30 0.17
N ARG A 49 -8.96 -3.06 -0.46
CA ARG A 49 -9.05 -2.97 -1.91
C ARG A 49 -8.19 -1.82 -2.44
N ASN A 50 -7.55 -2.04 -3.59
CA ASN A 50 -6.81 -1.06 -4.38
C ASN A 50 -7.67 -0.55 -5.56
N GLU A 51 -7.12 0.33 -6.41
CA GLU A 51 -7.84 0.91 -7.56
C GLU A 51 -8.22 -0.10 -8.64
N PHE A 52 -7.59 -1.28 -8.67
CA PHE A 52 -7.99 -2.39 -9.54
C PHE A 52 -9.18 -3.18 -8.97
N GLY A 53 -9.68 -2.82 -7.79
CA GLY A 53 -10.76 -3.52 -7.10
C GLY A 53 -10.34 -4.85 -6.47
N THR A 54 -9.04 -5.18 -6.48
CA THR A 54 -8.45 -6.34 -5.80
C THR A 54 -7.89 -5.91 -4.46
N ASP A 55 -7.63 -6.84 -3.55
CA ASP A 55 -7.01 -6.60 -2.25
C ASP A 55 -5.55 -7.12 -2.17
N THR A 56 -5.04 -7.63 -3.29
CA THR A 56 -3.68 -8.12 -3.46
C THR A 56 -2.72 -7.01 -3.88
N PHE A 57 -1.43 -7.22 -3.58
CA PHE A 57 -0.35 -6.39 -4.10
C PHE A 57 -0.23 -6.56 -5.62
N LEU A 58 -0.24 -5.44 -6.34
CA LEU A 58 0.04 -5.39 -7.77
C LEU A 58 1.42 -4.79 -8.00
N GLY A 59 2.25 -5.45 -8.80
CA GLY A 59 3.60 -4.97 -9.12
C GLY A 59 3.61 -3.72 -10.01
N ALA A 60 4.81 -3.19 -10.23
CA ALA A 60 5.04 -2.08 -11.15
C ALA A 60 4.75 -2.49 -12.61
N ALA A 61 3.94 -1.69 -13.30
CA ALA A 61 3.66 -1.83 -14.74
C ALA A 61 3.45 -0.45 -15.39
N PRO A 62 4.45 0.44 -15.34
CA PRO A 62 4.31 1.79 -15.88
C PRO A 62 4.14 1.75 -17.41
N PRO A 63 3.39 2.70 -18.02
CA PRO A 63 3.21 2.74 -19.47
C PRO A 63 4.54 2.88 -20.21
N ALA A 64 4.68 2.20 -21.35
CA ALA A 64 5.90 2.23 -22.15
C ALA A 64 6.24 3.67 -22.60
N GLY A 65 7.48 4.09 -22.38
CA GLY A 65 7.97 5.42 -22.77
C GLY A 65 7.49 6.59 -21.91
N HIS A 66 6.76 6.33 -20.82
CA HIS A 66 6.30 7.39 -19.90
C HIS A 66 7.41 7.88 -18.95
N GLY A 67 8.55 7.19 -18.92
CA GLY A 67 9.66 7.44 -18.02
C GLY A 67 9.58 6.62 -16.73
N PRO A 68 10.53 6.84 -15.79
CA PRO A 68 10.56 6.11 -14.52
C PRO A 68 9.43 6.54 -13.59
N HIS A 69 8.71 5.56 -13.05
CA HIS A 69 7.73 5.75 -11.98
C HIS A 69 8.36 5.41 -10.62
N ARG A 70 7.90 6.09 -9.57
CA ARG A 70 8.30 5.86 -8.19
C ARG A 70 7.22 5.09 -7.45
N TYR A 71 7.63 4.08 -6.70
CA TYR A 71 6.73 3.23 -5.90
C TYR A 71 7.06 3.43 -4.43
N PHE A 72 6.19 4.17 -3.73
CA PHE A 72 6.37 4.51 -2.32
C PHE A 72 5.77 3.42 -1.43
N PHE A 73 6.63 2.61 -0.84
CA PHE A 73 6.28 1.70 0.24
C PHE A 73 6.31 2.49 1.55
N THR A 74 5.13 2.83 2.07
CA THR A 74 4.99 3.65 3.27
C THR A 74 4.47 2.82 4.43
N LEU A 75 5.28 2.63 5.47
CA LEU A 75 4.88 2.03 6.73
C LEU A 75 4.50 3.14 7.71
N SER A 76 3.24 3.16 8.15
CA SER A 76 2.71 4.08 9.16
C SER A 76 2.49 3.35 10.49
N ALA A 77 3.13 3.86 11.55
CA ALA A 77 2.88 3.44 12.93
C ALA A 77 1.69 4.21 13.50
N LEU A 78 0.75 3.50 14.13
CA LEU A 78 -0.50 4.05 14.65
C LEU A 78 -0.60 3.80 16.17
N ASP A 79 -1.35 4.65 16.87
CA ASP A 79 -1.62 4.51 18.32
C ASP A 79 -2.81 3.60 18.67
N VAL A 80 -3.48 3.06 17.65
CA VAL A 80 -4.57 2.08 17.77
C VAL A 80 -4.19 0.74 17.15
N PRO A 81 -4.60 -0.40 17.74
CA PRO A 81 -4.33 -1.72 17.19
C PRO A 81 -5.22 -2.05 15.98
N VAL A 82 -6.42 -1.46 15.93
CA VAL A 82 -7.40 -1.64 14.85
C VAL A 82 -7.84 -0.28 14.36
N LEU A 83 -7.78 -0.07 13.05
CA LEU A 83 -8.22 1.16 12.41
C LEU A 83 -9.70 1.03 12.01
N GLU A 84 -10.54 1.85 12.63
CA GLU A 84 -11.98 1.90 12.30
C GLU A 84 -12.22 2.61 10.96
N ALA A 85 -12.26 1.82 9.89
CA ALA A 85 -12.61 2.25 8.55
C ALA A 85 -13.64 1.31 7.93
N PRO A 86 -14.57 1.79 7.09
CA PRO A 86 -15.49 0.94 6.34
C PRO A 86 -14.76 -0.22 5.65
N ALA A 87 -15.39 -1.39 5.58
CA ALA A 87 -14.76 -2.59 5.03
C ALA A 87 -14.30 -2.39 3.57
N ASP A 88 -15.03 -1.57 2.81
CA ASP A 88 -14.81 -1.20 1.42
C ASP A 88 -14.09 0.15 1.26
N ALA A 89 -13.56 0.73 2.34
CA ALA A 89 -12.83 1.99 2.28
C ALA A 89 -11.64 1.90 1.31
N THR A 90 -11.53 2.88 0.43
CA THR A 90 -10.37 3.01 -0.47
C THR A 90 -9.10 3.37 0.32
N PRO A 91 -7.90 3.12 -0.20
CA PRO A 91 -6.65 3.50 0.47
C PRO A 91 -6.59 5.00 0.80
N ALA A 92 -7.21 5.84 -0.03
CA ALA A 92 -7.35 7.27 0.24
C ALA A 92 -8.22 7.58 1.47
N VAL A 93 -9.37 6.91 1.62
CA VAL A 93 -10.25 7.06 2.80
C VAL A 93 -9.53 6.53 4.05
N VAL A 94 -8.88 5.37 3.97
CA VAL A 94 -8.08 4.81 5.07
C VAL A 94 -6.95 5.78 5.45
N GLY A 95 -6.29 6.38 4.46
CA GLY A 95 -5.28 7.43 4.64
C GLY A 95 -5.79 8.69 5.35
N PHE A 96 -7.05 9.05 5.12
CA PHE A 96 -7.70 10.15 5.82
C PHE A 96 -7.97 9.81 7.29
N VAL A 97 -8.51 8.62 7.57
CA VAL A 97 -8.82 8.18 8.94
C VAL A 97 -7.55 8.01 9.77
N LEU A 98 -6.50 7.39 9.22
CA LEU A 98 -5.27 7.11 9.97
C LEU A 98 -4.52 8.37 10.41
N ARG A 99 -4.78 9.53 9.79
CA ARG A 99 -4.10 10.80 10.14
C ARG A 99 -4.24 11.14 11.62
N GLU A 100 -5.38 10.85 12.21
CA GLU A 100 -5.67 11.15 13.62
C GLU A 100 -4.91 10.22 14.59
N HIS A 101 -4.39 9.09 14.08
CA HIS A 101 -3.72 8.04 14.87
C HIS A 101 -2.21 7.95 14.59
N LEU A 102 -1.68 8.83 13.73
CA LEU A 102 -0.34 8.67 13.18
C LEU A 102 0.75 9.04 14.21
N LEU A 103 1.58 8.06 14.56
CA LEU A 103 2.75 8.26 15.41
C LEU A 103 4.03 8.55 14.62
N GLY A 104 4.15 7.98 13.43
CA GLY A 104 5.33 8.13 12.59
C GLY A 104 5.26 7.33 11.30
N ARG A 105 6.15 7.64 10.36
CA ARG A 105 6.25 6.94 9.08
C ARG A 105 7.69 6.61 8.72
N ALA A 106 7.85 5.48 8.04
CA ALA A 106 9.05 5.14 7.29
C ALA A 106 8.65 4.92 5.82
N GLN A 107 9.55 5.28 4.91
CA GLN A 107 9.33 5.11 3.48
C GLN A 107 10.54 4.44 2.82
N LEU A 108 10.25 3.50 1.94
CA LEU A 108 11.16 3.00 0.94
C LEU A 108 10.60 3.35 -0.44
N VAL A 109 11.45 3.87 -1.33
CA VAL A 109 11.04 4.24 -2.69
C VAL A 109 11.79 3.36 -3.69
N GLY A 110 11.04 2.53 -4.40
CA GLY A 110 11.54 1.82 -5.58
C GLY A 110 11.26 2.63 -6.84
N THR A 111 12.01 2.38 -7.91
CA THR A 111 11.73 2.96 -9.23
C THR A 111 11.66 1.86 -10.27
N GLN A 112 10.75 2.00 -11.23
CA GLN A 112 10.69 1.12 -12.40
C GLN A 112 10.31 1.92 -13.63
N GLU A 113 10.83 1.53 -14.78
CA GLU A 113 10.51 2.09 -16.09
C GLU A 113 10.23 0.96 -17.09
N THR A 114 9.28 1.20 -18.00
CA THR A 114 9.10 0.38 -19.20
C THR A 114 9.62 1.19 -20.39
N PRO A 115 10.74 0.79 -21.03
CA PRO A 115 11.30 1.55 -22.15
C PRO A 115 10.30 1.69 -23.31
N ALA A 116 10.43 2.77 -24.09
CA ALA A 116 9.75 2.88 -25.38
C ALA A 116 10.27 1.79 -26.34
N SER A 117 9.38 1.25 -27.17
CA SER A 117 9.70 0.34 -28.27
C SER A 117 10.28 1.07 -29.47
#